data_AF-E0MTM4-F1
#
_entry.id   AF-E0MTM4-F1
#
_cell.length_a   1.000
_cell.length_b   1.000
_cell.length_c   1.000
_cell.angle_alpha   90.00
_cell.angle_beta   90.00
_cell.angle_gamma   90.00
#
_symmetry.space_group_name_H-M   'P 1'
#
loop_
_entity.id
_entity.type
_entity.pdbx_description
1 polymer ?
#
loop_
_entity_poly.entity_id
_entity_poly.type
_entity_poly.pdbx_seq_one_letter_code
_entity_poly.pdbx_strand_id
1 'polypeptide(L)'
;MSAETPFVLGLQLSIAVLVVACPCALGLATPAAITVGTGRAAKAGILFRGGDVVETAAALKTVFFDKTGTLSIGRPSLSGLQPAQAGL
;
A
#
# COMPACT_ATOMS: atom_id res chain seq x y z
N MET A 1 -52.25 8.85 -0.55
CA MET A 1 -50.92 9.35 -0.92
C MET A 1 -51.13 10.74 -1.47
N SER A 2 -51.39 11.70 -0.59
CA SER A 2 -51.89 13.02 -0.98
C SER A 2 -51.46 14.02 0.08
N ALA A 3 -50.39 14.75 -0.22
CA ALA A 3 -49.99 15.97 0.46
C ALA A 3 -49.13 16.79 -0.52
N GLU A 4 -49.74 17.33 -1.57
CA GLU A 4 -49.05 18.19 -2.53
C GLU A 4 -49.05 19.63 -2.01
N THR A 5 -48.10 19.93 -1.13
CA THR A 5 -47.51 21.28 -1.09
C THR A 5 -46.10 21.17 -1.68
N PRO A 6 -45.66 22.14 -2.51
CA PRO A 6 -44.35 22.10 -3.15
C PRO A 6 -43.20 22.00 -2.14
N PHE A 7 -43.41 22.50 -0.92
CA PHE A 7 -42.48 22.39 0.19
C PHE A 7 -42.28 20.94 0.66
N VAL A 8 -43.37 20.17 0.83
CA VAL A 8 -43.29 18.77 1.27
C VAL A 8 -42.60 17.90 0.23
N LEU A 9 -42.90 18.12 -1.06
CA LEU A 9 -42.23 17.43 -2.15
C LEU A 9 -40.73 17.76 -2.20
N GLY A 10 -40.37 19.05 -2.05
CA GLY A 10 -38.98 19.48 -1.99
C GLY A 10 -38.21 18.85 -0.83
N LEU A 11 -38.83 18.74 0.35
CA LEU A 11 -38.23 18.09 1.53
C LEU A 11 -38.08 16.57 1.34
N GLN A 12 -39.03 15.91 0.69
CA GLN A 12 -38.92 14.48 0.39
C GLN A 12 -37.78 14.18 -0.58
N LEU A 13 -37.66 14.98 -1.65
CA LEU A 13 -36.61 14.81 -2.65
C LEU A 13 -35.22 15.11 -2.06
N SER A 14 -35.08 16.10 -1.19
CA SER A 14 -33.79 16.42 -0.56
C SER A 14 -33.30 15.28 0.35
N ILE A 15 -34.19 14.67 1.13
CA ILE A 15 -33.85 13.51 1.97
C ILE A 15 -33.47 12.31 1.09
N ALA A 16 -34.23 12.05 0.01
CA ALA A 16 -33.93 10.94 -0.90
C ALA A 16 -32.53 11.07 -1.53
N VAL A 17 -32.14 12.28 -1.96
CA VAL A 17 -30.80 12.53 -2.51
C VAL A 17 -29.71 12.29 -1.48
N LEU A 18 -29.89 12.73 -0.22
CA LEU A 18 -28.90 12.49 0.84
C LEU A 18 -28.67 11.00 1.12
N VAL A 19 -29.76 10.20 1.15
CA VAL A 19 -29.67 8.75 1.39
C VAL A 19 -28.98 8.04 0.23
N VAL A 20 -29.35 8.36 -1.01
CA VAL A 20 -28.77 7.74 -2.21
C VAL A 20 -27.30 8.16 -2.40
N ALA A 21 -26.92 9.35 -1.95
CA ALA A 21 -25.54 9.83 -2.04
C ALA A 21 -24.56 9.15 -1.05
N CYS A 22 -25.05 8.39 -0.07
CA CYS A 22 -24.19 7.80 0.95
C CYS A 22 -23.23 6.74 0.33
N PRO A 23 -21.90 6.94 0.37
CA PRO A 23 -20.95 6.09 -0.36
C PRO A 23 -20.51 4.86 0.46
N CYS A 24 -21.45 4.08 0.99
CA CYS A 24 -21.18 2.97 1.92
C CYS A 24 -20.13 1.95 1.40
N ALA A 25 -20.17 1.65 0.10
CA ALA A 25 -19.21 0.72 -0.53
C ALA A 25 -17.79 1.30 -0.62
N LEU A 26 -17.66 2.62 -0.75
CA LEU A 26 -16.37 3.29 -0.89
C LEU A 26 -15.52 3.13 0.38
N GLY A 27 -16.16 3.25 1.55
CA GLY A 27 -15.47 3.13 2.85
C GLY A 27 -14.88 1.73 3.11
N LEU A 28 -15.44 0.68 2.50
CA LEU A 28 -14.95 -0.70 2.62
C LEU A 28 -14.01 -1.11 1.50
N ALA A 29 -14.04 -0.45 0.35
CA ALA A 29 -13.22 -0.82 -0.81
C ALA A 29 -11.71 -0.84 -0.47
N THR A 30 -11.20 0.22 0.15
CA THR A 30 -9.79 0.35 0.51
C THR A 30 -9.30 -0.68 1.53
N PRO A 31 -9.94 -0.86 2.71
CA PRO A 31 -9.47 -1.86 3.67
C PRO A 31 -9.57 -3.28 3.11
N ALA A 32 -10.62 -3.61 2.35
CA ALA A 32 -10.74 -4.92 1.71
C ALA A 32 -9.59 -5.17 0.71
N ALA A 33 -9.27 -4.20 -0.14
CA ALA A 33 -8.16 -4.30 -1.08
C ALA A 33 -6.81 -4.45 -0.37
N ILE A 34 -6.55 -3.65 0.68
CA ILE A 34 -5.30 -3.72 1.45
C ILE A 34 -5.17 -5.08 2.16
N THR A 35 -6.19 -5.56 2.86
CA THR A 35 -6.12 -6.84 3.59
C THR A 35 -5.92 -8.02 2.64
N VAL A 36 -6.64 -8.07 1.52
CA VAL A 36 -6.46 -9.14 0.53
C VAL A 36 -5.10 -9.02 -0.18
N GLY A 37 -4.71 -7.81 -0.56
CA GLY A 37 -3.43 -7.53 -1.24
C GLY A 37 -2.22 -7.88 -0.37
N THR A 38 -2.22 -7.47 0.90
CA THR A 38 -1.17 -7.82 1.87
C THR A 38 -1.13 -9.32 2.14
N GLY A 39 -2.28 -9.99 2.24
CA GLY A 39 -2.34 -11.45 2.36
C GLY A 39 -1.73 -12.18 1.16
N ARG A 40 -1.90 -11.66 -0.06
CA ARG A 40 -1.23 -12.18 -1.26
C ARG A 40 0.28 -11.90 -1.24
N ALA A 41 0.69 -10.69 -0.86
CA ALA A 41 2.09 -10.32 -0.75
C ALA A 41 2.85 -11.19 0.28
N ALA A 42 2.22 -11.49 1.42
CA ALA A 42 2.80 -12.34 2.45
C ALA A 42 3.08 -13.77 1.92
N LYS A 43 2.20 -14.33 1.09
CA LYS A 43 2.43 -15.63 0.41
C LYS A 43 3.61 -15.59 -0.56
N ALA A 44 3.98 -14.41 -1.06
CA ALA A 44 5.15 -14.19 -1.91
C ALA A 44 6.41 -13.80 -1.10
N GLY A 45 6.37 -13.84 0.24
CA GLY A 45 7.50 -13.48 1.10
C GLY A 45 7.68 -11.97 1.31
N ILE A 46 6.71 -11.15 0.90
CA ILE A 46 6.73 -9.68 1.09
C ILE A 46 5.82 -9.34 2.27
N LEU A 47 6.41 -8.86 3.36
CA LEU A 47 5.68 -8.49 4.57
C LEU A 47 5.49 -6.97 4.65
N PHE A 48 4.25 -6.51 4.45
CA PHE A 48 3.86 -5.13 4.72
C PHE A 48 3.43 -4.97 6.19
N ARG A 49 4.05 -4.03 6.90
CA ARG A 49 3.74 -3.73 8.30
C ARG A 49 3.00 -2.39 8.39
N GLY A 50 1.68 -2.44 8.20
CA GLY A 50 0.80 -1.27 8.09
C GLY A 50 0.09 -1.21 6.74
N GLY A 51 -1.14 -0.67 6.71
CA GLY A 51 -1.93 -0.57 5.48
C GLY A 51 -1.49 0.59 4.58
N ASP A 52 -1.13 1.72 5.18
CA ASP A 52 -0.57 2.93 4.58
C ASP A 52 0.76 2.67 3.84
N VAL A 53 1.53 1.69 4.32
CA VAL A 53 2.80 1.27 3.69
C VAL A 53 2.58 0.73 2.28
N VAL A 54 1.45 0.07 2.02
CA VAL A 54 1.13 -0.47 0.69
C VAL A 54 0.92 0.66 -0.31
N GLU A 55 0.21 1.72 0.08
CA GLU A 55 -0.02 2.90 -0.75
C GLU A 55 1.27 3.68 -0.98
N THR A 56 2.07 3.86 0.08
CA THR A 56 3.38 4.53 -0.02
C THR A 56 4.33 3.77 -0.92
N ALA A 57 4.37 2.44 -0.81
CA ALA A 57 5.20 1.58 -1.64
C ALA A 57 4.83 1.67 -3.12
N ALA A 58 3.53 1.79 -3.45
CA ALA A 58 3.06 1.95 -4.82
C ALA A 58 3.54 3.26 -5.49
N ALA A 59 3.82 4.30 -4.69
CA ALA A 59 4.28 5.60 -5.18
C ALA A 59 5.81 5.74 -5.28
N LEU A 60 6.57 4.75 -4.79
CA LEU A 60 8.04 4.78 -4.80
C LEU A 60 8.58 4.82 -6.23
N LYS A 61 9.53 5.73 -6.46
CA LYS A 61 10.23 5.85 -7.76
C LYS A 61 11.69 5.40 -7.71
N THR A 62 12.27 5.39 -6.51
CA THR A 62 13.69 5.16 -6.29
C THR A 62 13.84 4.24 -5.09
N VAL A 63 14.72 3.25 -5.20
CA VAL A 63 15.05 2.32 -4.12
C VAL A 63 16.56 2.37 -3.90
N PHE A 64 16.97 2.69 -2.68
CA PHE A 64 18.36 2.59 -2.25
C PHE A 64 18.52 1.30 -1.47
N PHE A 65 19.41 0.44 -1.96
CA PHE A 65 19.74 -0.80 -1.26
C PHE A 65 20.94 -0.57 -0.37
N ASP A 66 20.84 -1.02 0.88
CA ASP A 66 22.05 -1.24 1.66
C ASP A 66 22.87 -2.36 1.02
N LYS A 67 24.19 -2.30 1.10
CA LYS A 67 25.04 -3.33 0.50
C LYS A 67 25.17 -4.52 1.44
N THR A 68 25.43 -4.28 2.72
CA THR A 68 25.88 -5.31 3.66
C THR A 68 24.67 -6.03 4.24
N GLY A 69 24.50 -7.32 3.93
CA GLY A 69 23.35 -8.10 4.42
C GLY A 69 22.05 -7.96 3.61
N THR A 70 22.01 -7.04 2.64
CA THR A 70 20.91 -6.95 1.65
C THR A 70 21.35 -7.43 0.28
N LEU A 71 22.32 -6.75 -0.37
CA LEU A 71 22.87 -7.22 -1.65
C LEU A 71 23.95 -8.30 -1.48
N SER A 72 24.67 -8.27 -0.36
CA SER A 72 25.71 -9.23 -0.02
C SER A 72 25.34 -10.03 1.21
N ILE A 73 26.01 -11.18 1.41
CA ILE A 73 25.77 -12.09 2.53
C ILE A 73 26.14 -11.45 3.89
N GLY A 74 26.81 -10.29 3.89
CA GLY A 74 27.22 -9.59 5.11
C GLY A 74 28.33 -10.32 5.90
N ARG A 75 28.96 -11.33 5.29
CA ARG A 75 30.05 -12.11 5.88
C ARG A 75 31.29 -11.97 4.99
N PRO A 76 32.40 -11.42 5.51
CA PRO A 76 33.62 -11.27 4.72
C PRO A 76 34.26 -12.63 4.43
N SER A 77 34.82 -12.77 3.23
CA SER A 77 35.60 -13.94 2.81
C SER A 77 36.86 -13.46 2.08
N LEU A 78 37.98 -14.17 2.28
CA LEU A 78 39.21 -13.88 1.55
C LEU A 78 39.02 -14.22 0.07
N SER A 79 39.08 -13.21 -0.81
CA SER A 79 38.94 -13.40 -2.27
C SER A 79 40.27 -13.61 -2.98
N GLY A 80 41.37 -13.17 -2.38
CA GLY A 80 42.71 -13.29 -2.95
C GLY A 80 43.76 -12.68 -2.04
N LEU A 81 44.99 -13.14 -2.22
CA LEU A 81 46.19 -12.58 -1.61
C LEU A 81 47.16 -12.28 -2.74
N GLN A 82 47.64 -11.04 -2.81
CA GLN A 82 48.65 -10.64 -3.78
C GLN A 82 49.94 -10.34 -3.02
N PRO A 83 50.91 -11.28 -2.99
CA PRO A 83 52.17 -11.05 -2.31
C PRO A 83 52.94 -9.94 -3.03
N ALA A 84 53.66 -9.11 -2.25
CA ALA A 84 54.56 -8.12 -2.81
C ALA A 84 55.63 -8.82 -3.65
N GLN A 85 55.89 -8.33 -4.86
CA GLN A 85 57.00 -8.85 -5.64
C GLN A 85 58.30 -8.45 -4.95
N ALA A 86 59.08 -9.46 -4.54
CA ALA A 86 60.43 -9.24 -4.05
C ALA A 86 61.25 -8.67 -5.21
N GLY A 87 61.51 -7.36 -5.17
CA GLY A 87 62.44 -6.71 -6.09
C GLY A 87 63.84 -7.28 -5.86
N LEU A 88 64.42 -7.81 -6.95
CA LEU A 88 65.87 -7.87 -7.15
C LEU A 88 66.42 -6.45 -7.29
#